data_AF-A0A1Z5SQP3-F1
#
_entry.id   AF-A0A1Z5SQP3-F1
#
_cell.length_a   1.000
_cell.length_b   1.000
_cell.length_c   1.000
_cell.angle_alpha   90.00
_cell.angle_beta   90.00
_cell.angle_gamma   90.00
#
_symmetry.space_group_name_H-M   'P 1'
#
loop_
_entity.id
_entity.type
_entity.pdbx_description
1 polymer ?
#
loop_
_entity_poly.entity_id
_entity_poly.type
_entity_poly.pdbx_seq_one_letter_code
_entity_poly.pdbx_strand_id
1 'polypeptide(L)'
;MDQNSTITLNRLLTKLDSSLLQSPDPKAGSSQYERARISANLEHARTLLLTLEKQSATIRTQSQRQQVQTDLQQKRDLIKRLNGKLQEFEQSAQGGDDGSDTDSEPDDGDESQDLLKQYAPARNDAYSGIDRGESQPSAPQPPSSQPSQSFAATAAPAPQPEIRSRRPLQASDNRDAASTTARDSLFANRSSSSHPAQQTTQPPTNLASHELHMSHNRHEQDTLTTSMLSLAQALKHSAQQMGVSIESEKEIMKRAEGGLDKSAQGMEAAERRMGMLRRMSEGQGWWGRVKLYGFIFALWVVCFLLVFLGPKLRL
;
A
#
# COMPACT_ATOMS: atom_id res chain seq x y z
N MET A 1 4.04 -17.46 15.12
CA MET A 1 4.52 -16.95 13.82
C MET A 1 3.30 -16.63 13.00
N ASP A 2 3.11 -15.37 12.62
CA ASP A 2 1.92 -14.96 11.88
C ASP A 2 2.05 -15.36 10.41
N GLN A 3 1.34 -16.43 10.02
CA GLN A 3 1.39 -16.99 8.67
C GLN A 3 1.04 -15.95 7.60
N ASN A 4 0.05 -15.09 7.89
CA ASN A 4 -0.35 -14.01 6.99
C ASN A 4 0.81 -13.04 6.69
N SER A 5 1.57 -12.65 7.71
CA SER A 5 2.73 -11.77 7.58
C SER A 5 3.87 -12.42 6.77
N THR A 6 4.03 -13.74 6.85
CA THR A 6 5.02 -14.47 6.03
C THR A 6 4.61 -14.53 4.56
N ILE A 7 3.33 -14.74 4.27
CA ILE A 7 2.78 -14.81 2.91
C ILE A 7 2.81 -13.44 2.24
N THR A 8 2.45 -12.37 2.98
CA THR A 8 2.51 -11.00 2.46
C THR A 8 3.94 -10.59 2.17
N LEU A 9 4.90 -10.91 3.06
CA LEU A 9 6.32 -10.66 2.82
C LEU A 9 6.81 -11.39 1.56
N ASN A 10 6.51 -12.69 1.41
CA ASN A 10 6.92 -13.45 0.23
C ASN A 10 6.36 -12.86 -1.07
N ARG A 11 5.06 -12.55 -1.11
CA ARG A 11 4.43 -11.93 -2.28
C ARG A 11 5.05 -10.58 -2.63
N LEU A 12 5.34 -9.77 -1.61
CA LEU A 12 5.95 -8.46 -1.78
C LEU A 12 7.39 -8.61 -2.32
N LEU A 13 8.18 -9.53 -1.76
CA LEU A 13 9.54 -9.80 -2.24
C LEU A 13 9.54 -10.33 -3.68
N THR A 14 8.67 -11.28 -4.04
CA THR A 14 8.56 -11.76 -5.44
C THR A 14 8.16 -10.65 -6.39
N LYS A 15 7.25 -9.77 -5.97
CA LYS A 15 6.83 -8.62 -6.78
C LYS A 15 7.99 -7.63 -6.96
N LEU A 16 8.70 -7.30 -5.89
CA LEU A 16 9.88 -6.43 -5.97
C LEU A 16 10.97 -7.06 -6.83
N ASP A 17 11.22 -8.35 -6.70
CA ASP A 17 12.19 -9.10 -7.52
C ASP A 17 11.83 -9.03 -9.01
N SER A 18 10.59 -9.34 -9.37
CA SER A 18 10.12 -9.20 -10.76
C SER A 18 10.16 -7.76 -11.28
N SER A 19 9.90 -6.77 -10.42
CA SER A 19 9.88 -5.36 -10.81
C SER A 19 11.27 -4.74 -10.95
N LEU A 20 12.25 -5.21 -10.15
CA LEU A 20 13.60 -4.62 -10.09
C LEU A 20 14.67 -5.42 -10.83
N LEU A 21 14.55 -6.76 -10.86
CA LEU A 21 15.56 -7.64 -11.45
C LEU A 21 15.16 -8.17 -12.83
N GLN A 22 13.85 -8.34 -13.09
CA GLN A 22 13.37 -8.87 -14.39
C GLN A 22 13.05 -7.75 -15.40
N SER A 23 12.86 -6.50 -14.97
CA SER A 23 12.59 -5.37 -15.87
C SER A 23 13.89 -4.86 -16.50
N PRO A 24 14.10 -4.99 -17.82
CA PRO A 24 15.34 -4.62 -18.50
C PRO A 24 15.42 -3.13 -18.86
N ASP A 25 14.37 -2.34 -18.60
CA ASP A 25 14.32 -0.92 -18.99
C ASP A 25 14.85 -0.01 -17.86
N PRO A 26 16.04 0.60 -18.00
CA PRO A 26 16.63 1.49 -16.98
C PRO A 26 15.82 2.78 -16.76
N LYS A 27 14.89 3.10 -17.67
CA LYS A 27 14.02 4.28 -17.63
C LYS A 27 12.64 4.02 -17.00
N ALA A 28 12.18 2.78 -16.96
CA ALA A 28 10.92 2.46 -16.27
C ALA A 28 11.11 2.62 -14.75
N GLY A 29 12.26 2.21 -14.21
CA GLY A 29 12.67 2.47 -12.82
C GLY A 29 13.12 3.91 -12.51
N SER A 30 13.04 4.84 -13.46
CA SER A 30 13.53 6.22 -13.29
C SER A 30 12.43 7.23 -12.94
N SER A 31 11.15 6.87 -13.04
CA SER A 31 10.08 7.75 -12.57
C SER A 31 10.15 7.89 -11.05
N GLN A 32 10.29 9.12 -10.54
CA GLN A 32 10.36 9.40 -9.10
C GLN A 32 9.20 8.75 -8.32
N TYR A 33 8.02 8.67 -8.93
CA TYR A 33 6.86 8.03 -8.32
C TYR A 33 7.05 6.52 -8.14
N GLU A 34 7.62 5.83 -9.13
CA GLU A 34 7.88 4.39 -9.01
C GLU A 34 8.99 4.11 -8.00
N ARG A 35 10.02 4.97 -7.94
CA ARG A 35 11.06 4.90 -6.91
C ARG A 35 10.50 5.04 -5.50
N ALA A 36 9.69 6.07 -5.28
CA ALA A 36 9.04 6.30 -3.98
C ALA A 36 8.11 5.14 -3.59
N ARG A 37 7.42 4.55 -4.57
CA ARG A 37 6.57 3.38 -4.34
C ARG A 37 7.39 2.13 -3.98
N ILE A 38 8.49 1.90 -4.68
CA ILE A 38 9.37 0.75 -4.46
C ILE A 38 10.10 0.90 -3.13
N SER A 39 10.58 2.10 -2.78
CA SER A 39 11.22 2.37 -1.49
C SER A 39 10.25 2.16 -0.33
N ALA A 40 9.02 2.68 -0.41
CA ALA A 40 8.00 2.47 0.62
C ALA A 40 7.64 0.98 0.79
N ASN A 41 7.53 0.23 -0.32
CA ASN A 41 7.29 -1.21 -0.26
C ASN A 41 8.46 -1.96 0.38
N LEU A 42 9.70 -1.54 0.10
CA LEU A 42 10.91 -2.13 0.66
C LEU A 42 11.04 -1.83 2.17
N GLU A 43 10.68 -0.63 2.60
CA GLU A 43 10.58 -0.28 4.03
C GLU A 43 9.53 -1.11 4.76
N HIS A 44 8.35 -1.27 4.15
CA HIS A 44 7.31 -2.15 4.70
C HIS A 44 7.76 -3.62 4.76
N ALA A 45 8.54 -4.08 3.78
CA ALA A 45 9.15 -5.42 3.83
C ALA A 45 10.12 -5.57 5.01
N ARG A 46 10.94 -4.54 5.29
CA ARG A 46 11.87 -4.53 6.43
C ARG A 46 11.15 -4.57 7.77
N THR A 47 10.09 -3.78 7.94
CA THR A 47 9.32 -3.77 9.20
C THR A 47 8.62 -5.10 9.44
N LEU A 48 8.08 -5.73 8.39
CA LEU A 48 7.54 -7.09 8.45
C LEU A 48 8.61 -8.12 8.83
N LEU A 49 9.80 -8.04 8.23
CA LEU A 49 10.91 -8.94 8.52
C LEU A 49 11.35 -8.84 9.99
N LEU A 50 11.52 -7.63 10.53
CA LEU A 50 11.85 -7.41 11.94
C LEU A 50 10.76 -7.98 12.88
N THR A 51 9.50 -7.82 12.49
CA THR A 51 8.36 -8.36 13.26
C THR A 51 8.40 -9.89 13.26
N LEU A 52 8.62 -10.52 12.11
CA LEU A 52 8.73 -11.97 11.98
C LEU A 52 9.95 -12.53 12.73
N GLU A 53 11.05 -11.79 12.80
CA GLU A 53 12.22 -12.18 13.57
C GLU A 53 11.95 -12.19 15.07
N LYS A 54 11.32 -11.13 15.58
CA LYS A 54 10.88 -11.07 16.97
C LYS A 54 9.92 -12.21 17.30
N GLN A 55 9.02 -12.56 16.37
CA GLN A 55 8.12 -13.70 16.51
C GLN A 55 8.81 -15.06 16.38
N SER A 56 9.90 -15.15 15.61
CA SER A 56 10.67 -16.39 15.48
C SER A 56 11.46 -16.72 16.74
N ALA A 57 11.88 -15.70 17.49
CA ALA A 57 12.61 -15.85 18.75
C ALA A 57 11.78 -16.52 19.85
N THR A 58 10.44 -16.46 19.77
CA THR A 58 9.52 -17.08 20.74
C THR A 58 9.20 -18.54 20.44
N ILE A 59 9.67 -19.09 19.30
CA ILE A 59 9.45 -20.50 18.91
C ILE A 59 10.23 -21.42 19.84
N ARG A 60 9.55 -22.33 20.53
CA ARG A 60 10.15 -23.23 21.54
C ARG A 60 10.93 -24.40 20.94
N THR A 61 10.58 -24.83 19.73
CA THR A 61 11.20 -25.96 19.04
C THR A 61 12.47 -25.52 18.31
N GLN A 62 13.63 -26.05 18.71
CA GLN A 62 14.95 -25.63 18.19
C GLN A 62 15.11 -25.87 16.68
N SER A 63 14.72 -27.05 16.19
CA SER A 63 14.80 -27.38 14.75
C SER A 63 13.94 -26.43 13.90
N GLN A 64 12.70 -26.16 14.32
CA GLN A 64 11.82 -25.22 13.64
C GLN A 64 12.35 -23.78 13.70
N ARG A 65 12.94 -23.38 14.82
CA ARG A 65 13.57 -22.06 14.98
C ARG A 65 14.74 -21.87 14.01
N GLN A 66 15.60 -22.89 13.85
CA GLN A 66 16.72 -22.84 12.91
C GLN A 66 16.25 -22.70 11.47
N GLN A 67 15.25 -23.48 11.05
CA GLN A 67 14.68 -23.39 9.70
C GLN A 67 14.05 -22.01 9.41
N VAL A 68 13.35 -21.45 10.39
CA VAL A 68 12.78 -20.10 10.26
C VAL A 68 13.87 -19.04 10.22
N GLN A 69 14.95 -19.20 10.99
CA GLN A 69 16.09 -18.28 10.94
C GLN A 69 16.81 -18.30 9.60
N THR A 70 17.05 -19.47 9.00
CA THR A 70 17.71 -19.55 7.69
C THR A 70 16.86 -18.92 6.59
N ASP A 71 15.55 -19.15 6.60
CA ASP A 71 14.60 -18.51 5.68
C ASP A 71 14.57 -16.97 5.85
N LEU A 72 14.54 -16.47 7.09
CA LEU A 72 14.60 -15.04 7.36
C LEU A 72 15.94 -14.42 6.96
N GLN A 73 17.05 -15.14 7.13
CA GLN A 73 18.37 -14.71 6.64
C GLN A 73 18.41 -14.61 5.12
N GLN A 74 17.89 -15.60 4.39
CA GLN A 74 17.77 -15.54 2.94
C GLN A 74 16.95 -14.32 2.48
N LYS A 75 15.84 -14.04 3.17
CA LYS A 75 14.99 -12.87 2.89
C LYS A 75 15.71 -11.55 3.19
N ARG A 76 16.52 -11.47 4.24
CA ARG A 76 17.37 -10.30 4.52
C ARG A 76 18.33 -10.03 3.38
N ASP A 77 19.00 -11.06 2.89
CA ASP A 77 20.01 -10.90 1.84
C ASP A 77 19.37 -10.52 0.50
N LEU A 78 18.16 -11.04 0.22
CA LEU A 78 17.36 -10.60 -0.93
C LEU A 78 16.99 -9.11 -0.82
N ILE A 79 16.50 -8.65 0.34
CA ILE A 79 16.17 -7.23 0.56
C ILE A 79 17.42 -6.34 0.40
N LYS A 80 18.59 -6.76 0.87
CA LYS A 80 19.84 -6.03 0.68
C LYS A 80 20.19 -5.90 -0.80
N ARG A 81 20.06 -6.99 -1.57
CA ARG A 81 20.31 -7.00 -3.01
C ARG A 81 19.35 -6.07 -3.76
N LEU A 82 18.07 -6.10 -3.42
CA LEU A 82 17.06 -5.20 -4.00
C LEU A 82 17.36 -3.73 -3.66
N ASN A 83 17.78 -3.44 -2.43
CA ASN A 83 18.17 -2.08 -2.05
C ASN A 83 19.40 -1.59 -2.82
N GLY A 84 20.42 -2.45 -3.00
CA GLY A 84 21.59 -2.11 -3.81
C GLY A 84 21.23 -1.81 -5.26
N LYS A 85 20.33 -2.60 -5.86
CA LYS A 85 19.81 -2.35 -7.21
C LYS A 85 18.98 -1.07 -7.32
N LEU A 86 18.17 -0.76 -6.31
CA LEU A 86 17.41 0.50 -6.26
C LEU A 86 18.36 1.71 -6.24
N GLN A 87 19.43 1.64 -5.43
CA GLN A 87 20.43 2.69 -5.31
C GLN A 87 21.25 2.86 -6.59
N GLU A 88 21.55 1.77 -7.31
CA GLU A 88 22.20 1.80 -8.62
C GLU A 88 21.32 2.50 -9.66
N PHE A 89 20.00 2.24 -9.66
CA PHE A 89 19.07 2.98 -10.51
C PHE A 89 18.97 4.46 -10.12
N GLU A 90 18.99 4.76 -8.82
CA GLU A 90 18.99 6.12 -8.31
C GLU A 90 20.19 6.93 -8.83
N GLN A 91 21.40 6.37 -8.68
CA GLN A 91 22.64 6.94 -9.20
C GLN A 91 22.64 7.04 -10.74
N SER A 92 22.14 6.01 -11.43
CA SER A 92 22.10 6.00 -12.90
C SER A 92 21.15 7.04 -13.49
N ALA A 93 20.12 7.48 -12.76
CA ALA A 93 19.26 8.57 -13.22
C ALA A 93 19.72 9.95 -12.77
N GLN A 94 20.54 10.04 -11.72
CA GLN A 94 21.15 11.30 -11.29
C GLN A 94 22.39 11.63 -12.15
N GLY A 95 23.13 10.62 -12.64
CA GLY A 95 24.33 10.78 -13.47
C GLY A 95 24.08 10.91 -14.99
N GLY A 96 22.82 11.12 -15.41
CA GLY A 96 22.46 11.31 -16.82
C GLY A 96 22.46 12.77 -17.29
N ASP A 97 22.77 13.70 -16.39
CA ASP A 97 22.78 15.16 -16.63
C ASP A 97 23.97 15.80 -15.89
N ASP A 98 25.18 15.26 -16.08
CA ASP A 98 26.40 15.98 -15.71
C ASP A 98 27.52 15.61 -16.70
N GLY A 99 27.34 16.13 -17.90
CA GLY A 99 28.38 16.27 -18.89
C GLY A 99 28.81 17.73 -18.99
N SER A 100 29.32 18.31 -17.90
CA SER A 100 30.23 19.45 -18.02
C SER A 100 31.27 19.42 -16.91
N ASP A 101 32.40 18.81 -17.23
CA ASP A 101 33.70 19.18 -16.65
C ASP A 101 33.85 20.70 -16.69
N THR A 102 34.24 21.33 -15.58
CA THR A 102 35.31 22.33 -15.52
C THR A 102 35.59 22.68 -14.07
N ASP A 103 36.80 22.34 -13.61
CA ASP A 103 37.47 22.86 -12.44
C ASP A 103 37.24 24.37 -12.24
N SER A 104 36.80 24.80 -11.06
CA SER A 104 37.27 26.05 -10.43
C SER A 104 36.89 26.08 -8.96
N GLU A 105 37.93 26.34 -8.15
CA GLU A 105 37.98 26.63 -6.72
C GLU A 105 37.03 27.78 -6.26
N PRO A 106 36.85 27.98 -4.93
CA PRO A 106 35.68 28.62 -4.35
C PRO A 106 35.75 30.15 -4.39
N ASP A 107 34.64 30.81 -4.70
CA ASP A 107 34.50 32.25 -4.48
C ASP A 107 33.04 32.66 -4.20
N ASP A 108 32.92 33.67 -3.34
CA ASP A 108 31.74 34.28 -2.73
C ASP A 108 30.59 34.63 -3.71
N GLY A 109 29.34 34.61 -3.21
CA GLY A 109 28.26 35.39 -3.84
C GLY A 109 26.83 34.88 -3.64
N ASP A 110 26.15 35.46 -2.66
CA ASP A 110 24.75 35.30 -2.28
C ASP A 110 23.73 35.75 -3.36
N GLU A 111 23.67 35.05 -4.51
CA GLU A 111 22.76 35.44 -5.62
C GLU A 111 21.73 34.36 -6.00
N SER A 112 21.87 33.14 -5.50
CA SER A 112 20.95 32.03 -5.82
C SER A 112 19.63 32.06 -5.04
N GLN A 113 19.57 32.80 -3.93
CA GLN A 113 18.36 32.91 -3.10
C GLN A 113 17.31 33.89 -3.65
N ASP A 114 17.68 34.75 -4.60
CA ASP A 114 16.76 35.75 -5.17
C ASP A 114 15.94 35.20 -6.36
N LEU A 115 16.52 34.28 -7.14
CA LEU A 115 15.81 33.61 -8.24
C LEU A 115 14.70 32.66 -7.76
N LEU A 116 14.86 32.00 -6.60
CA LEU A 116 13.81 31.14 -6.03
C LEU A 116 12.62 31.95 -5.49
N LYS A 117 12.83 33.21 -5.08
CA LYS A 117 11.76 34.10 -4.60
C LYS A 117 10.93 34.69 -5.75
N GLN A 118 11.50 34.78 -6.95
CA GLN A 118 10.82 35.31 -8.14
C GLN A 118 9.77 34.33 -8.72
N TYR A 119 9.93 33.02 -8.49
CA TYR A 119 9.03 31.98 -9.02
C TYR A 119 7.94 31.50 -8.04
N ALA A 120 8.00 31.92 -6.78
CA ALA A 120 6.99 31.59 -5.77
C ALA A 120 6.65 32.85 -4.95
N PRO A 121 5.62 33.64 -5.31
CA PRO A 121 5.16 34.70 -4.43
C PRO A 121 4.62 34.07 -3.14
N ALA A 122 5.40 34.15 -2.06
CA ALA A 122 4.97 33.77 -0.74
C ALA A 122 3.77 34.64 -0.34
N ARG A 123 2.59 34.04 -0.26
CA ARG A 123 1.39 34.72 0.23
C ARG A 123 1.54 34.88 1.74
N ASN A 124 1.82 36.10 2.20
CA ASN A 124 1.97 36.44 3.61
C ASN A 124 0.63 36.57 4.37
N ASP A 125 -0.49 36.17 3.75
CA ASP A 125 -1.84 36.45 4.26
C ASP A 125 -2.50 35.22 4.90
N ALA A 126 -1.77 34.12 5.11
CA ALA A 126 -2.31 32.88 5.66
C ALA A 126 -2.20 32.78 7.21
N TYR A 127 -2.14 33.91 7.91
CA TYR A 127 -2.22 33.94 9.38
C TYR A 127 -3.39 34.81 9.85
N SER A 128 -4.61 34.43 9.47
CA SER A 128 -5.82 34.90 10.13
C SER A 128 -6.82 33.76 10.18
N GLY A 129 -7.02 33.21 11.38
CA GLY A 129 -8.06 32.24 11.66
C GLY A 129 -7.56 30.97 12.34
N ILE A 130 -7.11 31.07 13.60
CA ILE A 130 -7.68 30.30 14.71
C ILE A 130 -7.51 31.17 15.98
N ASP A 131 -8.62 31.72 16.45
CA ASP A 131 -8.79 32.25 17.80
C ASP A 131 -8.50 31.17 18.84
N ARG A 132 -7.45 31.38 19.65
CA ARG A 132 -7.40 30.85 21.01
C ARG A 132 -6.53 31.74 21.90
N GLY A 133 -7.20 32.61 22.64
CA GLY A 133 -6.88 32.96 24.03
C GLY A 133 -5.47 33.49 24.32
N GLU A 134 -5.37 34.81 24.27
CA GLU A 134 -4.52 35.72 25.05
C GLU A 134 -3.99 35.19 26.41
N SER A 135 -2.66 35.19 26.61
CA SER A 135 -1.89 35.94 27.65
C SER A 135 -0.54 35.28 28.05
N GLN A 136 0.56 35.86 27.54
CA GLN A 136 1.85 36.28 28.16
C GLN A 136 2.69 35.40 29.16
N PRO A 137 4.00 35.69 29.38
CA PRO A 137 5.09 34.70 29.37
C PRO A 137 5.83 34.55 30.71
N SER A 138 6.75 33.57 30.85
CA SER A 138 8.09 33.65 31.50
C SER A 138 8.69 32.25 31.79
N ALA A 139 9.98 32.08 31.50
CA ALA A 139 10.87 31.04 32.08
C ALA A 139 11.61 31.62 33.32
N PRO A 140 12.51 30.94 34.11
CA PRO A 140 13.02 29.53 34.08
C PRO A 140 13.22 28.78 35.47
N GLN A 141 13.15 27.42 35.45
CA GLN A 141 13.91 26.38 36.24
C GLN A 141 13.74 26.15 37.80
N PRO A 142 14.27 25.03 38.43
CA PRO A 142 13.63 23.76 38.93
C PRO A 142 13.62 23.63 40.51
N PRO A 143 13.48 22.47 41.25
CA PRO A 143 13.43 21.02 40.91
C PRO A 143 12.42 20.10 41.67
N SER A 144 12.46 18.80 41.31
CA SER A 144 12.25 17.57 42.11
C SER A 144 10.96 16.72 41.96
N SER A 145 11.21 15.42 41.78
CA SER A 145 10.41 14.23 42.18
C SER A 145 9.54 13.52 41.12
N GLN A 146 10.09 12.40 40.62
CA GLN A 146 9.38 11.20 40.09
C GLN A 146 8.40 10.59 41.14
N PRO A 147 7.47 9.64 40.81
CA PRO A 147 7.57 8.65 39.73
C PRO A 147 6.31 8.34 38.88
N SER A 148 6.63 7.73 37.74
CA SER A 148 5.86 6.88 36.82
C SER A 148 4.58 6.24 37.36
N GLN A 149 3.47 6.35 36.62
CA GLN A 149 2.56 5.22 36.33
C GLN A 149 1.93 5.35 34.94
N SER A 150 2.06 4.24 34.21
CA SER A 150 1.56 3.89 32.90
C SER A 150 0.05 3.62 32.91
N PHE A 151 -0.70 4.19 31.96
CA PHE A 151 -1.96 3.60 31.47
C PHE A 151 -2.12 3.86 29.97
N ALA A 152 -2.13 2.76 29.21
CA ALA A 152 -2.49 2.72 27.82
C ALA A 152 -4.01 2.91 27.67
N ALA A 153 -4.41 3.84 26.80
CA ALA A 153 -5.79 3.97 26.34
C ALA A 153 -5.83 3.69 24.84
N THR A 154 -6.36 2.51 24.52
CA THR A 154 -6.90 2.09 23.23
C THR A 154 -7.93 3.09 22.72
N ALA A 155 -7.68 3.69 21.55
CA ALA A 155 -8.64 4.47 20.78
C ALA A 155 -8.89 3.80 19.42
N ALA A 156 -10.17 3.73 19.07
CA ALA A 156 -10.77 2.98 17.97
C ALA A 156 -10.29 3.41 16.56
N PRO A 157 -10.37 2.52 15.54
CA PRO A 157 -10.03 2.86 14.17
C PRO A 157 -11.16 3.67 13.51
N ALA A 158 -10.81 4.86 13.02
CA ALA A 158 -11.69 5.70 12.20
C ALA A 158 -11.80 5.15 10.75
N PRO A 159 -12.96 5.29 10.09
CA PRO A 159 -13.22 4.76 8.75
C PRO A 159 -12.55 5.60 7.65
N GLN A 160 -11.90 4.93 6.69
CA GLN A 160 -11.35 5.59 5.51
C GLN A 160 -12.43 5.80 4.43
N PRO A 161 -12.44 6.93 3.71
CA PRO A 161 -13.38 7.19 2.63
C PRO A 161 -13.00 6.44 1.34
N GLU A 162 -13.94 5.66 0.81
CA GLU A 162 -13.93 5.11 -0.54
C GLU A 162 -13.94 6.23 -1.59
N ILE A 163 -12.89 6.33 -2.41
CA ILE A 163 -12.94 7.09 -3.67
C ILE A 163 -13.15 6.12 -4.83
N ARG A 164 -14.33 6.29 -5.43
CA ARG A 164 -14.90 5.57 -6.56
C ARG A 164 -14.03 5.61 -7.83
N SER A 165 -14.04 4.48 -8.55
CA SER A 165 -14.19 4.34 -10.01
C SER A 165 -13.22 5.11 -10.92
N ARG A 166 -12.24 4.41 -11.49
CA ARG A 166 -11.64 4.80 -12.79
C ARG A 166 -11.77 3.67 -13.82
N ARG A 167 -12.52 4.00 -14.86
CA ARG A 167 -12.74 3.30 -16.13
C ARG A 167 -11.39 2.97 -16.80
N PRO A 168 -11.16 1.77 -17.36
CA PRO A 168 -9.96 1.50 -18.12
C PRO A 168 -10.03 2.20 -19.49
N LEU A 169 -8.99 2.96 -19.80
CA LEU A 169 -8.74 3.59 -21.10
C LEU A 169 -8.54 2.50 -22.17
N GLN A 170 -9.15 2.71 -23.34
CA GLN A 170 -9.12 1.78 -24.47
C GLN A 170 -7.78 1.85 -25.21
N ALA A 171 -7.36 0.70 -25.75
CA ALA A 171 -6.09 0.48 -26.46
C ALA A 171 -5.98 1.15 -27.86
N SER A 172 -6.67 2.28 -28.09
CA SER A 172 -6.72 2.92 -29.41
C SER A 172 -5.77 4.11 -29.58
N ASP A 173 -5.13 4.59 -28.51
CA ASP A 173 -4.25 5.78 -28.56
C ASP A 173 -2.79 5.47 -28.90
N ASN A 174 -2.42 4.19 -29.10
CA ASN A 174 -1.02 3.77 -29.30
C ASN A 174 -0.63 3.51 -30.78
N ARG A 175 -1.45 3.92 -31.75
CA ARG A 175 -1.15 3.73 -33.19
C ARG A 175 -0.37 4.88 -33.82
N ASP A 176 -0.36 6.06 -33.22
CA ASP A 176 0.28 7.24 -33.81
C ASP A 176 1.74 7.46 -33.37
N ALA A 177 2.25 6.72 -32.37
CA ALA A 177 3.63 6.83 -31.90
C ALA A 177 4.64 5.91 -32.63
N ALA A 178 4.18 5.12 -33.61
CA ALA A 178 5.00 4.10 -34.30
C ALA A 178 5.59 4.54 -35.67
N SER A 179 5.59 5.84 -35.97
CA SER A 179 6.23 6.44 -37.15
C SER A 179 7.10 7.59 -36.62
N THR A 180 8.42 7.72 -36.76
CA THR A 180 9.20 7.88 -38.00
C THR A 180 10.71 8.06 -37.66
N THR A 181 11.43 7.06 -37.15
CA THR A 181 12.88 7.25 -36.90
C THR A 181 13.76 6.07 -37.33
N ALA A 182 13.24 4.85 -37.34
CA ALA A 182 14.01 3.67 -37.77
C ALA A 182 13.96 3.39 -39.29
N ARG A 183 12.98 3.96 -40.01
CA ARG A 183 12.84 3.74 -41.47
C ARG A 183 13.72 4.66 -42.31
N ASP A 184 14.00 5.88 -41.88
CA ASP A 184 14.85 6.83 -42.64
C ASP A 184 16.32 6.39 -42.73
N SER A 185 16.84 5.69 -41.72
CA SER A 185 18.23 5.23 -41.70
C SER A 185 18.50 4.02 -42.61
N LEU A 186 17.46 3.26 -43.01
CA LEU A 186 17.60 2.09 -43.87
C LEU A 186 17.54 2.42 -45.38
N PHE A 187 17.05 3.60 -45.76
CA PHE A 187 16.94 4.02 -47.17
C PHE A 187 17.92 5.13 -47.59
N ALA A 188 18.61 5.78 -46.65
CA ALA A 188 19.60 6.81 -46.94
C ALA A 188 20.84 6.31 -47.73
N ASN A 189 21.11 5.00 -47.74
CA ASN A 189 22.27 4.41 -48.42
C ASN A 189 22.03 4.05 -49.91
N ARG A 190 20.87 4.41 -50.50
CA ARG A 190 20.58 4.12 -51.93
C ARG A 190 20.80 5.28 -52.89
N SER A 191 21.05 6.50 -52.41
CA SER A 191 21.11 7.71 -53.24
C SER A 191 22.53 8.18 -53.63
N SER A 192 23.60 7.47 -53.25
CA SER A 192 24.99 7.87 -53.48
C SER A 192 25.80 6.85 -54.29
N SER A 193 25.36 6.54 -55.51
CA SER A 193 26.23 5.95 -56.54
C SER A 193 25.85 6.49 -57.92
N SER A 194 26.75 7.30 -58.48
CA SER A 194 26.68 7.99 -59.77
C SER A 194 26.92 7.08 -61.00
N HIS A 195 26.00 7.14 -61.99
CA HIS A 195 26.13 7.27 -63.48
C HIS A 195 27.22 6.48 -64.28
N PRO A 196 27.07 6.15 -65.60
CA PRO A 196 26.38 6.91 -66.67
C PRO A 196 25.64 6.08 -67.77
N ALA A 197 25.08 6.82 -68.75
CA ALA A 197 24.34 6.48 -69.97
C ALA A 197 24.58 5.12 -70.68
N GLN A 198 23.49 4.42 -71.08
CA GLN A 198 23.26 4.00 -72.49
C GLN A 198 21.85 3.37 -72.72
N GLN A 199 21.22 3.85 -73.79
CA GLN A 199 20.20 3.28 -74.67
C GLN A 199 19.45 1.96 -74.35
N THR A 200 18.12 2.08 -74.47
CA THR A 200 17.16 1.14 -75.07
C THR A 200 16.83 -0.20 -74.37
N THR A 201 15.52 -0.44 -74.28
CA THR A 201 14.77 -1.69 -74.05
C THR A 201 14.12 -1.85 -72.65
N GLN A 202 12.86 -2.30 -72.70
CA GLN A 202 11.81 -2.34 -71.69
C GLN A 202 12.08 -3.23 -70.44
N PRO A 203 11.27 -3.14 -69.36
CA PRO A 203 11.68 -3.43 -67.98
C PRO A 203 11.31 -4.84 -67.46
N PRO A 204 12.26 -5.60 -66.87
CA PRO A 204 11.97 -6.76 -66.02
C PRO A 204 11.86 -6.43 -64.51
N THR A 205 12.09 -5.18 -64.09
CA THR A 205 12.18 -4.78 -62.68
C THR A 205 10.83 -4.69 -61.95
N ASN A 206 9.74 -4.44 -62.68
CA ASN A 206 8.39 -4.34 -62.10
C ASN A 206 7.84 -5.72 -61.68
N LEU A 207 8.14 -6.79 -62.42
CA LEU A 207 7.64 -8.14 -62.11
C LEU A 207 8.26 -8.70 -60.83
N ALA A 208 9.58 -8.59 -60.68
CA ALA A 208 10.27 -9.01 -59.45
C ALA A 208 9.82 -8.22 -58.22
N SER A 209 9.57 -6.91 -58.37
CA SER A 209 9.05 -6.07 -57.28
C SER A 209 7.61 -6.46 -56.90
N HIS A 210 6.77 -6.79 -57.88
CA HIS A 210 5.40 -7.22 -57.67
C HIS A 210 5.32 -8.63 -57.05
N GLU A 211 6.17 -9.56 -57.47
CA GLU A 211 6.32 -10.88 -56.86
C GLU A 211 6.75 -10.77 -55.39
N LEU A 212 7.74 -9.91 -55.09
CA LEU A 212 8.16 -9.62 -53.73
C LEU A 212 7.01 -9.04 -52.90
N HIS A 213 6.22 -8.11 -53.45
CA HIS A 213 5.07 -7.52 -52.76
C HIS A 213 3.95 -8.54 -52.49
N MET A 214 3.66 -9.44 -53.44
CA MET A 214 2.71 -10.52 -53.23
C MET A 214 3.17 -11.51 -52.15
N SER A 215 4.46 -11.88 -52.17
CA SER A 215 5.03 -12.77 -51.15
C SER A 215 4.99 -12.13 -49.75
N HIS A 216 5.25 -10.82 -49.68
CA HIS A 216 5.19 -10.04 -48.45
C HIS A 216 3.76 -10.01 -47.89
N ASN A 217 2.76 -9.67 -48.72
CA ASN A 217 1.36 -9.66 -48.30
C ASN A 217 0.88 -11.04 -47.83
N ARG A 218 1.33 -12.12 -48.49
CA ARG A 218 1.01 -13.49 -48.05
C ARG A 218 1.62 -13.81 -46.68
N HIS A 219 2.87 -13.40 -46.45
CA HIS A 219 3.53 -13.58 -45.16
C HIS A 219 2.86 -12.75 -44.04
N GLU A 220 2.44 -11.53 -44.35
CA GLU A 220 1.69 -10.70 -43.39
C GLU A 220 0.34 -11.34 -43.05
N GLN A 221 -0.37 -11.91 -44.02
CA GLN A 221 -1.63 -12.62 -43.78
C GLN A 221 -1.44 -13.87 -42.92
N ASP A 222 -0.40 -14.66 -43.18
CA ASP A 222 -0.06 -15.82 -42.35
C ASP A 222 0.30 -15.40 -40.91
N THR A 223 1.01 -14.27 -40.77
CA THR A 223 1.37 -13.71 -39.45
C THR A 223 0.13 -13.20 -38.71
N LEU A 224 -0.77 -12.48 -39.39
CA LEU A 224 -2.01 -11.96 -38.82
C LEU A 224 -2.94 -13.09 -38.39
N THR A 225 -3.12 -14.11 -39.21
CA THR A 225 -3.94 -15.28 -38.85
C THR A 225 -3.36 -16.06 -37.67
N THR A 226 -2.04 -16.23 -37.63
CA THR A 226 -1.35 -16.87 -36.49
C THR A 226 -1.53 -16.05 -35.20
N SER A 227 -1.43 -14.72 -35.28
CA SER A 227 -1.65 -13.85 -34.12
C SER A 227 -3.11 -13.85 -33.65
N MET A 228 -4.09 -13.86 -34.56
CA MET A 228 -5.51 -14.01 -34.21
C MET A 228 -5.78 -15.36 -33.54
N LEU A 229 -5.20 -16.44 -34.04
CA LEU A 229 -5.36 -17.76 -33.44
C LEU A 229 -4.73 -17.82 -32.05
N SER A 230 -3.52 -17.28 -31.88
CA SER A 230 -2.85 -17.16 -30.59
C SER A 230 -3.66 -16.33 -29.60
N LEU A 231 -4.21 -15.20 -30.05
CA LEU A 231 -5.04 -14.33 -29.20
C LEU A 231 -6.36 -15.00 -28.82
N ALA A 232 -6.99 -15.73 -29.74
CA ALA A 232 -8.18 -16.53 -29.44
C ALA A 232 -7.87 -17.67 -28.44
N GLN A 233 -6.71 -18.32 -28.56
CA GLN A 233 -6.25 -19.33 -27.61
C GLN A 233 -5.96 -18.72 -26.23
N ALA A 234 -5.29 -17.58 -26.18
CA ALA A 234 -5.01 -16.85 -24.95
C ALA A 234 -6.31 -16.38 -24.27
N LEU A 235 -7.28 -15.89 -25.05
CA LEU A 235 -8.58 -15.47 -24.54
C LEU A 235 -9.39 -16.67 -24.02
N LYS A 236 -9.36 -17.81 -24.71
CA LYS A 236 -9.96 -19.06 -24.22
C LYS A 236 -9.30 -19.54 -22.93
N HIS A 237 -7.99 -19.53 -22.86
CA HIS A 237 -7.24 -19.92 -21.68
C HIS A 237 -7.55 -18.99 -20.50
N SER A 238 -7.61 -17.67 -20.74
CA SER A 238 -8.05 -16.68 -19.76
C SER A 238 -9.49 -16.95 -19.29
N ALA A 239 -10.42 -17.26 -20.20
CA ALA A 239 -11.79 -17.62 -19.83
C ALA A 239 -11.86 -18.89 -18.96
N GLN A 240 -11.04 -19.90 -19.25
CA GLN A 240 -10.95 -21.12 -18.44
C GLN A 240 -10.38 -20.83 -17.05
N GLN A 241 -9.31 -20.02 -16.97
CA GLN A 241 -8.73 -19.61 -15.70
C GLN A 241 -9.70 -18.78 -14.86
N MET A 242 -10.44 -17.85 -15.48
CA MET A 242 -11.51 -17.11 -14.80
C MET A 242 -12.61 -18.04 -14.28
N GLY A 243 -13.01 -19.04 -15.06
CA GLY A 243 -13.98 -20.04 -14.61
C GLY A 243 -13.53 -20.81 -13.36
N VAL A 244 -12.26 -21.23 -13.32
CA VAL A 244 -11.68 -21.90 -12.14
C VAL A 244 -11.56 -20.95 -10.95
N SER A 245 -11.15 -19.69 -11.18
CA SER A 245 -11.09 -18.67 -10.11
C SER A 245 -12.47 -18.45 -9.50
N ILE A 246 -13.51 -18.31 -10.33
CA ILE A 246 -14.89 -18.09 -9.86
C ILE A 246 -15.37 -19.27 -9.00
N GLU A 247 -15.09 -20.52 -9.38
CA GLU A 247 -15.50 -21.68 -8.56
C GLU A 247 -14.76 -21.68 -7.21
N SER A 248 -13.47 -21.34 -7.21
CA SER A 248 -12.70 -21.25 -5.97
C SER A 248 -13.12 -20.07 -5.08
N GLU A 249 -13.46 -18.93 -5.69
CA GLU A 249 -13.96 -17.74 -4.99
C GLU A 249 -15.34 -17.99 -4.40
N LYS A 250 -16.18 -18.78 -5.07
CA LYS A 250 -17.49 -19.19 -4.57
C LYS A 250 -17.38 -20.09 -3.32
N GLU A 251 -16.43 -21.02 -3.30
CA GLU A 251 -16.11 -21.82 -2.12
C GLU A 251 -15.67 -20.93 -0.94
N ILE A 252 -14.80 -19.94 -1.20
CA ILE A 252 -14.35 -18.97 -0.19
C ILE A 252 -15.51 -18.09 0.29
N MET A 253 -16.34 -17.59 -0.62
CA MET A 253 -17.52 -16.78 -0.32
C MET A 253 -18.51 -17.56 0.55
N LYS A 254 -18.79 -18.82 0.21
CA LYS A 254 -19.64 -19.70 1.03
C LYS A 254 -19.04 -19.95 2.42
N ARG A 255 -17.72 -20.08 2.52
CA ARG A 255 -17.04 -20.20 3.82
C ARG A 255 -17.07 -18.90 4.62
N ALA A 256 -16.94 -17.76 3.95
CA ALA A 256 -17.06 -16.45 4.57
C ALA A 256 -18.49 -16.19 5.05
N GLU A 257 -19.50 -16.56 4.28
CA GLU A 257 -20.92 -16.52 4.66
C GLU A 257 -21.17 -17.37 5.92
N GLY A 258 -20.69 -18.62 5.94
CA GLY A 258 -20.79 -19.48 7.12
C GLY A 258 -20.03 -18.95 8.35
N GLY A 259 -18.87 -18.30 8.14
CA GLY A 259 -18.12 -17.65 9.20
C GLY A 259 -18.81 -16.39 9.74
N LEU A 260 -19.44 -15.62 8.85
CA LEU A 260 -20.21 -14.43 9.20
C LEU A 260 -21.48 -14.80 9.97
N ASP A 261 -22.22 -15.83 9.53
CA ASP A 261 -23.39 -16.35 10.25
C ASP A 261 -23.00 -16.88 11.64
N LYS A 262 -21.90 -17.64 11.74
CA LYS A 262 -21.35 -18.10 13.03
C LYS A 262 -21.00 -16.93 13.95
N SER A 263 -20.40 -15.87 13.39
CA SER A 263 -20.03 -14.64 14.11
C SER A 263 -21.28 -13.87 14.55
N ALA A 264 -22.27 -13.72 13.68
CA ALA A 264 -23.54 -13.06 13.97
C ALA A 264 -24.29 -13.78 15.10
N GLN A 265 -24.38 -15.11 15.04
CA GLN A 265 -24.96 -15.93 16.12
C GLN A 265 -24.16 -15.81 17.43
N GLY A 266 -22.82 -15.76 17.36
CA GLY A 266 -21.97 -15.55 18.52
C GLY A 266 -22.14 -14.16 19.14
N MET A 267 -22.29 -13.14 18.31
CA MET A 267 -22.54 -11.77 18.71
C MET A 267 -23.94 -11.61 19.32
N GLU A 268 -24.97 -12.21 18.73
CA GLU A 268 -26.33 -12.21 19.28
C GLU A 268 -26.39 -12.95 20.63
N ALA A 269 -25.68 -14.08 20.76
CA ALA A 269 -25.55 -14.79 22.03
C ALA A 269 -24.83 -13.96 23.10
N ALA A 270 -23.78 -13.23 22.71
CA ALA A 270 -23.07 -12.30 23.57
C ALA A 270 -23.96 -11.11 23.96
N GLU A 271 -24.71 -10.54 23.02
CA GLU A 271 -25.67 -9.45 23.24
C GLU A 271 -26.77 -9.87 24.22
N ARG A 272 -27.33 -11.07 24.07
CA ARG A 272 -28.33 -11.60 25.02
C ARG A 272 -27.76 -11.75 26.43
N ARG A 273 -26.52 -12.24 26.56
CA ARG A 273 -25.84 -12.37 27.87
C ARG A 273 -25.51 -11.01 28.48
N MET A 274 -25.04 -10.07 27.67
CA MET A 274 -24.68 -8.72 28.11
C MET A 274 -25.93 -7.89 28.44
N GLY A 275 -27.02 -8.06 27.69
CA GLY A 275 -28.33 -7.48 27.97
C GLY A 275 -28.97 -8.02 29.25
N MET A 276 -28.79 -9.31 29.56
CA MET A 276 -29.22 -9.91 30.83
C MET A 276 -28.43 -9.33 32.01
N LEU A 277 -27.11 -9.20 31.86
CA LEU A 277 -26.23 -8.57 32.87
C LEU A 277 -26.54 -7.09 33.05
N ARG A 278 -26.92 -6.38 31.98
CA ARG A 278 -27.33 -4.97 32.05
C ARG A 278 -28.63 -4.81 32.85
N ARG A 279 -29.62 -5.69 32.62
CA ARG A 279 -30.85 -5.72 33.44
C ARG A 279 -30.60 -6.09 34.90
N MET A 280 -29.65 -6.98 35.18
CA MET A 280 -29.26 -7.32 36.56
C MET A 280 -28.43 -6.21 37.23
N SER A 281 -27.57 -5.52 36.48
CA SER A 281 -26.68 -4.46 36.97
C SER A 281 -27.43 -3.16 37.26
N GLU A 282 -28.34 -2.74 36.38
CA GLU A 282 -29.15 -1.52 36.62
C GLU A 282 -30.30 -1.77 37.63
N GLY A 283 -30.80 -3.01 37.78
CA GLY A 283 -31.90 -3.34 38.67
C GLY A 283 -31.55 -3.46 40.16
N GLN A 284 -30.27 -3.70 40.50
CA GLN A 284 -29.87 -3.99 41.89
C GLN A 284 -29.75 -2.73 42.77
N GLY A 285 -29.49 -1.56 42.16
CA GLY A 285 -29.31 -0.30 42.90
C GLY A 285 -30.60 0.23 43.53
N TRP A 286 -31.75 0.03 42.90
CA TRP A 286 -33.04 0.48 43.43
C TRP A 286 -33.53 -0.41 44.58
N TRP A 287 -33.44 -1.74 44.43
CA TRP A 287 -33.83 -2.69 45.48
C TRP A 287 -32.99 -2.57 46.75
N GLY A 288 -31.69 -2.25 46.62
CA GLY A 288 -30.83 -1.96 47.76
C GLY A 288 -31.30 -0.74 48.55
N ARG A 289 -31.68 0.35 47.86
CA ARG A 289 -32.21 1.56 48.49
C ARG A 289 -33.56 1.31 49.17
N VAL A 290 -34.46 0.58 48.51
CA VAL A 290 -35.77 0.21 49.09
C VAL A 290 -35.59 -0.63 50.37
N LYS A 291 -34.68 -1.62 50.37
CA LYS A 291 -34.37 -2.40 51.58
C LYS A 291 -33.78 -1.53 52.70
N LEU A 292 -32.89 -0.60 52.38
CA LEU A 292 -32.31 0.33 53.35
C LEU A 292 -33.38 1.20 54.01
N TYR A 293 -34.30 1.77 53.23
CA TYR A 293 -35.41 2.56 53.77
C TYR A 293 -36.34 1.71 54.65
N GLY A 294 -36.58 0.45 54.31
CA GLY A 294 -37.33 -0.48 55.15
C GLY A 294 -36.67 -0.73 56.52
N PHE A 295 -35.34 -0.93 56.54
CA PHE A 295 -34.60 -1.08 57.80
C PHE A 295 -34.58 0.20 58.65
N ILE A 296 -34.36 1.37 58.03
CA ILE A 296 -34.45 2.67 58.71
C ILE A 296 -35.83 2.85 59.34
N PHE A 297 -36.90 2.54 58.59
CA PHE A 297 -38.27 2.69 59.06
C PHE A 297 -38.57 1.72 60.22
N ALA A 298 -38.14 0.46 60.13
CA ALA A 298 -38.32 -0.51 61.20
C ALA A 298 -37.60 -0.07 62.49
N LEU A 299 -36.37 0.42 62.38
CA LEU A 299 -35.58 0.89 63.54
C LEU A 299 -36.17 2.17 64.14
N TRP A 300 -36.72 3.05 63.31
CA TRP A 300 -37.48 4.21 63.74
C TRP A 300 -38.74 3.82 64.53
N VAL A 301 -39.52 2.84 64.05
CA VAL A 301 -40.71 2.33 64.76
C VAL A 301 -40.31 1.71 66.10
N VAL A 302 -39.20 0.96 66.18
CA VAL A 302 -38.70 0.39 67.44
C VAL A 302 -38.31 1.49 68.44
N CYS A 303 -37.61 2.53 68.00
CA CYS A 303 -37.30 3.69 68.83
C CYS A 303 -38.56 4.41 69.31
N PHE A 304 -39.54 4.60 68.43
CA PHE A 304 -40.82 5.21 68.77
C PHE A 304 -41.57 4.40 69.83
N LEU A 305 -41.57 3.07 69.69
CA LEU A 305 -42.18 2.15 70.64
C LEU A 305 -41.46 2.21 72.00
N LEU A 306 -40.12 2.27 72.03
CA LEU A 306 -39.35 2.44 73.27
C LEU A 306 -39.62 3.78 73.97
N VAL A 307 -39.75 4.88 73.23
CA VAL A 307 -40.04 6.20 73.79
C VAL A 307 -41.48 6.29 74.33
N PHE A 308 -42.44 5.61 73.69
CA PHE A 308 -43.84 5.63 74.14
C PHE A 308 -44.16 4.56 75.21
N LEU A 309 -43.48 3.41 75.21
CA LEU A 309 -43.66 2.37 76.24
C LEU A 309 -42.70 2.53 77.42
N GLY A 310 -41.52 3.13 77.24
CA GLY A 310 -40.56 3.40 78.32
C GLY A 310 -41.14 4.19 79.50
N PRO A 311 -41.99 5.21 79.29
CA PRO A 311 -42.69 5.91 80.36
C PRO A 311 -43.78 5.05 81.03
N LYS A 312 -44.38 4.09 80.29
CA LYS A 312 -45.46 3.22 80.77
C LYS A 312 -44.98 2.00 81.56
N LEU A 313 -43.70 1.64 81.43
CA LEU A 313 -43.05 0.53 82.16
C LEU A 313 -42.30 1.01 83.43
N ARG A 314 -42.35 2.30 83.73
CA ARG A 314 -41.65 2.93 84.87
C ARG A 314 -42.57 3.37 86.01
N LEU A 315 -43.85 3.00 85.96
CA LEU A 315 -44.80 3.00 87.10
C LEU A 315 -45.11 1.55 87.47
#